data_AF-A0A7S2BGU0-F1
#
_entry.id   AF-A0A7S2BGU0-F1
#
_cell.length_a   1.000
_cell.length_b   1.000
_cell.length_c   1.000
_cell.angle_alpha   90.00
_cell.angle_beta   90.00
_cell.angle_gamma   90.00
#
_symmetry.space_group_name_H-M   'P 1'
#
loop_
_entity.id
_entity.type
_entity.pdbx_description
1 polymer ?
#
loop_
_entity_poly.entity_id
_entity_poly.type
_entity_poly.pdbx_seq_one_letter_code
_entity_poly.pdbx_strand_id
1 'polypeptide(L)'
;QGTIGSLNTVLKLNMSEATVTRELTQWRLRAEKWDQMTKKVTIVMVGKYTGLSDAYLSVIKALQHACIACSVKLDLVWLEAADLEPVDSKSTAVANCGPDAPPPDSDGADGESIESLEARHTKAWETIRSADGVLVPGGFGERGVEGKILAANYARTSGVPYLGICLGMQTAVIEFCRNVIGMPEAHSTEMHQATPNPCIVFMPEGSTTHMGGTMRL
;
A
#
# COMPACT_ATOMS: atom_id res chain seq x y z
N GLN A 1 -3.30 -21.22 30.31
CA GLN A 1 -2.32 -20.60 31.24
C GLN A 1 -2.96 -20.05 32.52
N GLY A 2 -4.29 -20.08 32.70
CA GLY A 2 -4.93 -19.69 33.99
C GLY A 2 -4.89 -18.19 34.32
N THR A 3 -4.35 -17.36 33.44
CA THR A 3 -4.09 -15.92 33.65
C THR A 3 -5.35 -15.11 33.93
N ILE A 4 -6.48 -15.42 33.26
CA ILE A 4 -7.74 -14.70 33.45
C ILE A 4 -8.26 -14.84 34.90
N GLY A 5 -8.20 -16.04 35.47
CA GLY A 5 -8.63 -16.29 36.85
C GLY A 5 -7.76 -15.55 37.87
N SER A 6 -6.44 -15.55 37.65
CA SER A 6 -5.50 -14.79 38.50
C SER A 6 -5.76 -13.29 38.43
N LEU A 7 -5.95 -12.72 37.23
CA LEU A 7 -6.25 -11.30 37.05
C LEU A 7 -7.57 -10.89 37.70
N ASN A 8 -8.62 -11.71 37.53
CA ASN A 8 -9.92 -11.47 38.13
C ASN A 8 -9.85 -11.40 39.66
N THR A 9 -9.04 -12.29 40.26
CA THR A 9 -8.84 -12.36 41.71
C THR A 9 -7.99 -11.18 42.22
N VAL A 10 -6.85 -10.90 41.58
CA VAL A 10 -5.91 -9.86 42.02
C VAL A 10 -6.52 -8.46 41.87
N LEU A 11 -7.20 -8.21 40.75
CA LEU A 11 -7.77 -6.90 40.45
C LEU A 11 -9.23 -6.75 40.94
N LYS A 12 -9.79 -7.79 41.57
CA LYS A 12 -11.18 -7.84 42.05
C LYS A 12 -12.19 -7.45 40.96
N LEU A 13 -11.97 -7.96 39.76
CA LEU A 13 -12.87 -7.74 38.64
C LEU A 13 -14.09 -8.66 38.83
N ASN A 14 -15.30 -8.14 38.62
CA ASN A 14 -16.53 -8.95 38.68
C ASN A 14 -16.81 -9.61 37.33
N MET A 15 -15.82 -10.28 36.73
CA MET A 15 -16.00 -10.92 35.43
C MET A 15 -16.77 -12.23 35.57
N SER A 16 -17.79 -12.41 34.74
CA SER A 16 -18.53 -13.68 34.62
C SER A 16 -17.76 -14.67 33.76
N GLU A 17 -17.58 -15.89 34.27
CA GLU A 17 -16.94 -17.00 33.56
C GLU A 17 -17.69 -17.37 32.26
N ALA A 18 -19.02 -17.22 32.24
CA ALA A 18 -19.83 -17.45 31.05
C ALA A 18 -19.50 -16.44 29.93
N THR A 19 -19.31 -15.17 30.28
CA THR A 19 -18.92 -14.12 29.33
C THR A 19 -17.53 -14.41 28.77
N VAL A 20 -16.57 -14.74 29.63
CA VAL A 20 -15.19 -15.07 29.20
C VAL A 20 -15.18 -16.25 28.24
N THR A 21 -15.89 -17.32 28.59
CA THR A 21 -15.98 -18.54 27.76
C THR A 21 -16.59 -18.25 26.39
N ARG A 22 -17.67 -17.44 26.35
CA ARG A 22 -18.31 -17.05 25.09
C ARG A 22 -17.35 -16.30 24.18
N GLU A 23 -16.65 -15.30 24.71
CA GLU A 23 -15.71 -14.49 23.90
C GLU A 23 -14.54 -15.34 23.39
N LEU A 24 -13.92 -16.17 24.25
CA LEU A 24 -12.83 -17.06 23.84
C LEU A 24 -13.25 -18.07 22.78
N THR A 25 -14.49 -18.55 22.84
CA THR A 25 -15.04 -19.45 21.83
C THR A 25 -15.09 -18.76 20.46
N GLN A 26 -15.50 -17.49 20.39
CA GLN A 26 -15.49 -16.75 19.13
C GLN A 26 -14.07 -16.57 18.57
N TRP A 27 -13.10 -16.24 19.42
CA TRP A 27 -11.69 -16.13 19.01
C TRP A 27 -11.14 -17.45 18.48
N ARG A 28 -11.45 -18.56 19.17
CA ARG A 28 -11.05 -19.90 18.76
C ARG A 28 -11.62 -20.27 17.39
N LEU A 29 -12.92 -20.03 17.17
CA LEU A 29 -13.58 -20.31 15.89
C LEU A 29 -12.94 -19.51 14.74
N ARG A 30 -12.55 -18.25 14.98
CA ARG A 30 -11.86 -17.43 13.96
C ARG A 30 -10.47 -17.98 13.64
N ALA A 31 -9.72 -18.41 14.66
CA ALA A 31 -8.39 -19.01 14.48
C ALA A 31 -8.47 -20.34 13.71
N GLU A 32 -9.38 -21.23 14.11
CA GLU A 32 -9.63 -22.49 13.41
C GLU A 32 -10.07 -22.26 11.97
N LYS A 33 -10.91 -21.25 11.72
CA LYS A 33 -11.31 -20.87 10.36
C LYS A 33 -10.10 -20.47 9.52
N TRP A 34 -9.20 -19.64 10.05
CA TRP A 34 -7.99 -19.18 9.35
C TRP A 34 -7.10 -20.35 8.92
N ASP A 35 -6.91 -21.33 9.81
CA ASP A 35 -6.06 -22.49 9.54
C ASP A 35 -6.64 -23.43 8.46
N GLN A 36 -7.97 -23.43 8.28
CA GLN A 36 -8.67 -24.32 7.35
C GLN A 36 -8.86 -23.73 5.94
N MET A 37 -8.53 -22.47 5.68
CA MET A 37 -8.79 -21.83 4.38
C MET A 37 -7.82 -22.32 3.30
N THR A 38 -8.37 -22.80 2.18
CA THR A 38 -7.57 -23.34 1.05
C THR A 38 -7.61 -22.47 -0.20
N LYS A 39 -8.76 -21.86 -0.53
CA LYS A 39 -8.92 -20.95 -1.67
C LYS A 39 -8.10 -19.68 -1.41
N LYS A 40 -7.28 -19.27 -2.37
CA LYS A 40 -6.44 -18.07 -2.28
C LYS A 40 -7.01 -16.94 -3.12
N VAL A 41 -6.72 -15.71 -2.72
CA VAL A 41 -6.88 -14.50 -3.53
C VAL A 41 -5.54 -13.78 -3.54
N THR A 42 -5.03 -13.48 -4.74
CA THR A 42 -3.74 -12.83 -4.92
C THR A 42 -3.97 -11.33 -5.11
N ILE A 43 -3.51 -10.54 -4.13
CA ILE A 43 -3.58 -9.08 -4.19
C ILE A 43 -2.15 -8.56 -4.32
N VAL A 44 -1.90 -7.73 -5.33
CA VAL A 44 -0.61 -7.05 -5.48
C VAL A 44 -0.67 -5.69 -4.79
N MET A 45 0.28 -5.44 -3.89
CA MET A 45 0.46 -4.16 -3.23
C MET A 45 1.58 -3.38 -3.92
N VAL A 46 1.22 -2.28 -4.59
CA VAL A 46 2.14 -1.45 -5.37
C VAL A 46 2.64 -0.30 -4.50
N GLY A 47 3.80 -0.50 -3.88
CA GLY A 47 4.32 0.35 -2.81
C GLY A 47 5.72 0.89 -3.08
N LYS A 48 6.20 1.68 -2.12
CA LYS A 48 7.56 2.27 -2.09
C LYS A 48 8.52 1.48 -1.19
N TYR A 49 7.95 0.69 -0.26
CA TYR A 49 8.65 0.00 0.82
C TYR A 49 8.31 -1.50 0.80
N THR A 50 8.64 -2.16 -0.31
CA THR A 50 8.36 -3.59 -0.52
C THR A 50 9.06 -4.53 0.47
N GLY A 51 10.14 -4.08 1.11
CA GLY A 51 10.89 -4.84 2.12
C GLY A 51 10.50 -4.54 3.58
N LEU A 52 9.62 -3.57 3.85
CA LEU A 52 9.30 -3.13 5.21
C LEU A 52 7.83 -3.42 5.54
N SER A 53 7.52 -4.66 5.90
CA SER A 53 6.14 -5.11 6.18
C SER A 53 5.43 -4.28 7.25
N ASP A 54 6.18 -3.72 8.20
CA ASP A 54 5.64 -3.00 9.35
C ASP A 54 4.98 -1.68 8.97
N ALA A 55 5.45 -1.03 7.89
CA ALA A 55 4.88 0.23 7.39
C ALA A 55 3.41 0.07 6.92
N TYR A 56 3.00 -1.16 6.62
CA TYR A 56 1.67 -1.47 6.08
C TYR A 56 0.89 -2.45 6.96
N LEU A 57 1.32 -2.70 8.21
CA LEU A 57 0.72 -3.70 9.08
C LEU A 57 -0.79 -3.50 9.27
N SER A 58 -1.24 -2.25 9.44
CA SER A 58 -2.66 -1.93 9.57
C SER A 58 -3.47 -2.34 8.33
N VAL A 59 -2.94 -2.08 7.14
CA VAL A 59 -3.55 -2.47 5.86
C VAL A 59 -3.57 -3.98 5.70
N ILE A 60 -2.46 -4.66 6.03
CA ILE A 60 -2.36 -6.12 5.98
C ILE A 60 -3.41 -6.75 6.91
N LYS A 61 -3.56 -6.25 8.14
CA LYS A 61 -4.55 -6.76 9.10
C LYS A 61 -5.99 -6.52 8.64
N ALA A 62 -6.29 -5.37 8.05
CA ALA A 62 -7.60 -5.10 7.47
C ALA A 62 -7.93 -6.10 6.33
N LEU A 63 -6.98 -6.37 5.44
CA LEU A 63 -7.15 -7.38 4.38
C LEU A 63 -7.32 -8.79 4.94
N GLN A 64 -6.53 -9.17 5.96
CA GLN A 64 -6.67 -10.46 6.63
C GLN A 64 -8.07 -10.63 7.23
N HIS A 65 -8.62 -9.59 7.86
CA HIS A 65 -9.98 -9.62 8.40
C HIS A 65 -11.04 -9.80 7.29
N ALA A 66 -10.90 -9.09 6.17
CA ALA A 66 -11.80 -9.24 5.02
C ALA A 66 -11.72 -10.65 4.41
N CYS A 67 -10.49 -11.19 4.28
CA CYS A 67 -10.24 -12.54 3.79
C CYS A 67 -10.86 -13.61 4.71
N ILE A 68 -10.75 -13.44 6.03
CA ILE A 68 -11.41 -14.31 7.02
C ILE A 68 -12.93 -14.27 6.84
N ALA A 69 -13.52 -13.10 6.61
CA ALA A 69 -14.95 -12.97 6.39
C ALA A 69 -15.40 -13.71 5.11
N CYS A 70 -14.62 -13.59 4.02
CA CYS A 70 -14.87 -14.22 2.74
C CYS A 70 -14.44 -15.70 2.65
N SER A 71 -13.79 -16.25 3.68
CA SER A 71 -13.26 -17.62 3.70
C SER A 71 -12.23 -17.88 2.59
N VAL A 72 -11.38 -16.90 2.33
CA VAL A 72 -10.26 -16.98 1.38
C VAL A 72 -8.95 -16.66 2.10
N LYS A 73 -7.85 -17.25 1.64
CA LYS A 73 -6.51 -16.98 2.16
C LYS A 73 -5.89 -15.84 1.36
N LEU A 74 -5.44 -14.81 2.07
CA LEU A 74 -4.72 -13.70 1.46
C LEU A 74 -3.35 -14.17 0.96
N ASP A 75 -3.09 -13.98 -0.32
CA ASP A 75 -1.77 -14.07 -0.92
C ASP A 75 -1.35 -12.65 -1.34
N LEU A 76 -0.52 -12.00 -0.52
CA LEU A 76 -0.12 -10.62 -0.72
C LEU A 76 1.24 -10.56 -1.39
N VAL A 77 1.29 -10.02 -2.60
CA VAL A 77 2.53 -9.89 -3.37
C VAL A 77 2.98 -8.43 -3.36
N TRP A 78 4.24 -8.20 -3.01
CA TRP A 78 4.83 -6.87 -2.97
C TRP A 78 5.39 -6.50 -4.34
N LEU A 79 5.05 -5.32 -4.82
CA LEU A 79 5.53 -4.77 -6.08
C LEU A 79 6.07 -3.37 -5.85
N GLU A 80 7.31 -3.11 -6.28
CA GLU A 80 7.92 -1.79 -6.17
C GLU A 80 7.39 -0.92 -7.29
N ALA A 81 6.79 0.22 -6.95
CA ALA A 81 6.12 1.05 -7.95
C ALA A 81 7.09 1.56 -9.03
N ALA A 82 8.33 1.87 -8.66
CA ALA A 82 9.36 2.31 -9.61
C ALA A 82 9.65 1.27 -10.71
N ASP A 83 9.44 -0.01 -10.43
CA ASP A 83 9.70 -1.08 -11.40
C ASP A 83 8.61 -1.18 -12.48
N LEU A 84 7.49 -0.44 -12.34
CA LEU A 84 6.49 -0.31 -13.40
C LEU A 84 6.80 0.82 -14.39
N GLU A 85 7.75 1.70 -14.05
CA GLU A 85 8.09 2.84 -14.88
C GLU A 85 8.98 2.41 -16.06
N PRO A 86 8.87 3.08 -17.24
CA PRO A 86 9.73 2.78 -18.38
C PRO A 86 11.22 2.85 -18.03
N VAL A 87 11.97 1.84 -18.48
CA VAL A 87 13.42 1.80 -18.29
C VAL A 87 14.08 2.74 -19.30
N ASP A 88 14.32 3.99 -18.86
CA ASP A 88 15.03 4.99 -19.68
C ASP A 88 16.51 5.09 -19.27
N SER A 89 17.38 5.52 -20.18
CA SER A 89 18.82 5.73 -19.93
C SER A 89 19.15 6.76 -18.83
N LYS A 90 18.14 7.49 -18.32
CA LYS A 90 18.23 8.43 -17.18
C LYS A 90 17.79 7.81 -15.84
N SER A 91 17.15 6.64 -15.85
CA SER A 91 16.69 5.92 -14.64
C SER A 91 17.86 5.38 -13.80
N THR A 92 19.07 5.34 -14.35
CA THR A 92 20.31 4.91 -13.70
C THR A 92 20.76 5.82 -12.54
N ALA A 93 20.15 6.99 -12.35
CA ALA A 93 20.55 7.95 -11.32
C ALA A 93 19.72 7.92 -10.01
N VAL A 94 18.63 7.13 -9.94
CA VAL A 94 17.70 7.14 -8.79
C VAL A 94 17.48 5.75 -8.18
N ALA A 95 18.19 4.74 -8.67
CA ALA A 95 18.33 3.47 -7.97
C ALA A 95 19.37 3.64 -6.85
N ASN A 96 18.86 3.86 -5.64
CA ASN A 96 19.54 3.95 -4.34
C ASN A 96 19.85 5.37 -3.81
N CYS A 97 19.65 5.48 -2.49
CA CYS A 97 20.00 6.59 -1.59
C CYS A 97 18.98 7.74 -1.49
N GLY A 98 17.92 7.51 -0.69
CA GLY A 98 17.35 8.59 0.12
C GLY A 98 18.19 8.81 1.39
N PRO A 99 18.11 9.99 2.03
CA PRO A 99 18.97 10.38 3.16
C PRO A 99 18.80 9.53 4.44
N ASP A 100 17.75 8.72 4.52
CA ASP A 100 17.41 7.87 5.68
C ASP A 100 17.71 6.37 5.46
N ALA A 101 18.42 6.00 4.39
CA ALA A 101 18.97 4.66 4.26
C ALA A 101 20.13 4.48 5.26
N PRO A 102 20.29 3.32 5.92
CA PRO A 102 21.56 3.02 6.59
C PRO A 102 22.69 3.27 5.59
N PRO A 103 23.82 3.87 6.02
CA PRO A 103 24.91 4.16 5.11
C PRO A 103 25.28 2.87 4.36
N PRO A 104 25.51 2.92 3.04
CA PRO A 104 26.01 1.77 2.33
C PRO A 104 27.30 1.34 3.04
N ASP A 105 27.39 0.06 3.41
CA ASP A 105 28.67 -0.55 3.73
C ASP A 105 29.63 -0.17 2.59
N SER A 106 30.84 0.26 2.94
CA SER A 106 31.78 0.98 2.08
C SER A 106 32.38 0.15 0.92
N ASP A 107 31.66 -0.85 0.44
CA ASP A 107 32.07 -1.77 -0.62
C ASP A 107 30.94 -1.86 -1.67
N GLY A 108 31.07 -1.08 -2.76
CA GLY A 108 30.33 -1.32 -4.01
C GLY A 108 29.40 -0.20 -4.48
N ALA A 109 29.96 0.86 -5.07
CA ALA A 109 29.22 1.74 -5.99
C ALA A 109 29.16 1.07 -7.37
N ASP A 110 28.47 -0.06 -7.46
CA ASP A 110 28.27 -0.79 -8.71
C ASP A 110 26.93 -0.32 -9.28
N GLY A 111 26.97 0.53 -10.31
CA GLY A 111 25.75 0.94 -11.01
C GLY A 111 25.00 -0.27 -11.53
N GLU A 112 23.70 -0.37 -11.24
CA GLU A 112 22.85 -1.46 -11.76
C GLU A 112 22.89 -1.48 -13.30
N SER A 113 23.10 -2.65 -13.88
CA SER A 113 23.08 -2.83 -15.33
C SER A 113 21.67 -2.64 -15.90
N ILE A 114 21.57 -2.08 -17.11
CA ILE A 114 20.29 -1.89 -17.81
C ILE A 114 19.53 -3.23 -17.96
N GLU A 115 20.24 -4.32 -18.23
CA GLU A 115 19.67 -5.67 -18.34
C GLU A 115 18.98 -6.11 -17.04
N SER A 116 19.53 -5.74 -15.88
CA SER A 116 18.91 -5.99 -14.58
C SER A 116 17.62 -5.17 -14.40
N LEU A 117 17.63 -3.89 -14.79
CA LEU A 117 16.46 -3.01 -14.72
C LEU A 117 15.31 -3.51 -15.60
N GLU A 118 15.60 -3.93 -16.84
CA GLU A 118 14.62 -4.49 -17.77
C GLU A 118 14.02 -5.80 -17.26
N ALA A 119 14.84 -6.65 -16.63
CA ALA A 119 14.38 -7.88 -16.00
C ALA A 119 13.43 -7.60 -14.83
N ARG A 120 13.75 -6.62 -13.96
CA ARG A 120 12.86 -6.19 -12.86
C ARG A 120 11.56 -5.62 -13.38
N HIS A 121 11.62 -4.76 -14.40
CA HIS A 121 10.45 -4.18 -15.04
C HIS A 121 9.52 -5.23 -15.65
N THR A 122 10.08 -6.18 -16.40
CA THR A 122 9.32 -7.29 -16.99
C THR A 122 8.63 -8.11 -15.91
N LYS A 123 9.36 -8.47 -14.84
CA LYS A 123 8.83 -9.23 -13.72
C LYS A 123 7.73 -8.47 -12.96
N ALA A 124 7.86 -7.16 -12.78
CA ALA A 124 6.84 -6.33 -12.14
C ALA A 124 5.53 -6.36 -12.94
N TRP A 125 5.62 -6.20 -14.27
CA TRP A 125 4.45 -6.29 -15.14
C TRP A 125 3.83 -7.69 -15.22
N GLU A 126 4.61 -8.77 -15.14
CA GLU A 126 4.08 -10.13 -15.00
C GLU A 126 3.34 -10.32 -13.67
N THR A 127 3.88 -9.74 -12.60
CA THR A 127 3.31 -9.81 -11.25
C THR A 127 1.97 -9.10 -11.17
N ILE A 128 1.86 -7.86 -11.67
CA ILE A 128 0.58 -7.14 -11.67
C ILE A 128 -0.47 -7.81 -12.57
N ARG A 129 -0.05 -8.44 -13.67
CA ARG A 129 -0.96 -9.14 -14.59
C ARG A 129 -1.53 -10.45 -14.06
N SER A 130 -0.81 -11.10 -13.14
CA SER A 130 -1.24 -12.36 -12.51
C SER A 130 -2.06 -12.16 -11.25
N ALA A 131 -2.23 -10.91 -10.78
CA ALA A 131 -2.98 -10.60 -9.57
C ALA A 131 -4.50 -10.52 -9.82
N ASP A 132 -5.28 -10.93 -8.82
CA ASP A 132 -6.75 -10.81 -8.80
C ASP A 132 -7.22 -9.39 -8.44
N GLY A 133 -6.34 -8.58 -7.86
CA GLY A 133 -6.64 -7.22 -7.44
C GLY A 133 -5.39 -6.38 -7.19
N VAL A 134 -5.51 -5.07 -7.41
CA VAL A 134 -4.43 -4.09 -7.25
C VAL A 134 -4.73 -3.19 -6.06
N LEU A 135 -3.75 -3.04 -5.16
CA LEU A 135 -3.81 -2.16 -4.01
C LEU A 135 -2.67 -1.15 -4.07
N VAL A 136 -3.01 0.14 -4.08
CA VAL A 136 -2.04 1.22 -3.99
C VAL A 136 -2.21 1.92 -2.64
N PRO A 137 -1.27 1.75 -1.70
CA PRO A 137 -1.33 2.40 -0.41
C PRO A 137 -0.93 3.88 -0.50
N GLY A 138 -1.03 4.56 0.65
CA GLY A 138 -0.48 5.90 0.81
C GLY A 138 1.04 5.94 0.56
N GLY A 139 1.55 7.14 0.34
CA GLY A 139 2.97 7.39 0.17
C GLY A 139 3.25 8.88 0.20
N PHE A 140 4.53 9.23 0.14
CA PHE A 140 4.99 10.60 0.11
C PHE A 140 6.20 10.75 -0.83
N GLY A 141 6.31 11.93 -1.43
CA GLY A 141 7.30 12.27 -2.44
C GLY A 141 6.98 11.70 -3.82
N GLU A 142 7.80 12.07 -4.80
CA GLU A 142 7.56 11.80 -6.22
C GLU A 142 7.95 10.37 -6.65
N ARG A 143 8.82 9.69 -5.89
CA ARG A 143 9.34 8.36 -6.25
C ARG A 143 8.22 7.33 -6.40
N GLY A 144 8.16 6.68 -7.56
CA GLY A 144 7.21 5.61 -7.85
C GLY A 144 5.78 6.10 -8.09
N VAL A 145 5.54 7.41 -8.23
CA VAL A 145 4.20 7.96 -8.46
C VAL A 145 3.71 7.60 -9.85
N GLU A 146 4.55 7.74 -10.88
CA GLU A 146 4.20 7.37 -12.24
C GLU A 146 3.93 5.87 -12.35
N GLY A 147 4.73 5.04 -11.68
CA GLY A 147 4.45 3.60 -11.56
C GLY A 147 3.08 3.28 -10.95
N LYS A 148 2.64 4.04 -9.93
CA LYS A 148 1.30 3.89 -9.34
C LYS A 148 0.18 4.37 -10.27
N ILE A 149 0.41 5.42 -11.05
CA ILE A 149 -0.52 5.90 -12.08
C ILE A 149 -0.68 4.82 -13.17
N LEU A 150 0.43 4.20 -13.59
CA LEU A 150 0.43 3.07 -14.54
C LEU A 150 -0.32 1.85 -13.98
N ALA A 151 -0.14 1.53 -12.69
CA ALA A 151 -0.90 0.46 -12.03
C ALA A 151 -2.42 0.74 -12.02
N ALA A 152 -2.83 1.98 -11.75
CA ALA A 152 -4.23 2.39 -11.81
C ALA A 152 -4.79 2.29 -13.24
N ASN A 153 -4.00 2.68 -14.25
CA ASN A 153 -4.39 2.59 -15.65
C ASN A 153 -4.60 1.13 -16.07
N TYR A 154 -3.66 0.27 -15.71
CA TYR A 154 -3.76 -1.17 -15.96
C TYR A 154 -5.03 -1.76 -15.34
N ALA A 155 -5.29 -1.45 -14.06
CA ALA A 155 -6.45 -1.98 -13.36
C ALA A 155 -7.75 -1.54 -14.04
N ARG A 156 -7.88 -0.26 -14.40
CA ARG A 156 -9.06 0.29 -15.09
C ARG A 156 -9.26 -0.31 -16.48
N THR A 157 -8.20 -0.40 -17.28
CA THR A 157 -8.26 -0.86 -18.68
C THR A 157 -8.44 -2.37 -18.80
N SER A 158 -7.95 -3.13 -17.82
CA SER A 158 -8.03 -4.60 -17.79
C SER A 158 -9.19 -5.14 -16.94
N GLY A 159 -9.96 -4.26 -16.28
CA GLY A 159 -11.10 -4.64 -15.44
C GLY A 159 -10.71 -5.32 -14.12
N VAL A 160 -9.46 -5.18 -13.69
CA VAL A 160 -8.97 -5.72 -12.40
C VAL A 160 -9.41 -4.78 -11.27
N PRO A 161 -10.00 -5.30 -10.17
CA PRO A 161 -10.37 -4.48 -9.03
C PRO A 161 -9.19 -3.67 -8.46
N TYR A 162 -9.43 -2.39 -8.21
CA TYR A 162 -8.43 -1.44 -7.69
C TYR A 162 -8.89 -0.84 -6.35
N LEU A 163 -8.00 -0.81 -5.37
CA LEU A 163 -8.20 -0.06 -4.12
C LEU A 163 -7.05 0.94 -3.94
N GLY A 164 -7.37 2.23 -3.99
CA GLY A 164 -6.44 3.32 -3.73
C GLY A 164 -6.63 3.90 -2.32
N ILE A 165 -5.59 3.89 -1.49
CA ILE A 165 -5.61 4.48 -0.15
C ILE A 165 -4.80 5.77 -0.17
N CYS A 166 -5.39 6.90 0.25
CA CYS A 166 -4.72 8.20 0.31
C CYS A 166 -4.09 8.58 -1.05
N LEU A 167 -2.77 8.56 -1.18
CA LEU A 167 -2.07 8.78 -2.46
C LEU A 167 -2.57 7.84 -3.57
N GLY A 168 -2.97 6.59 -3.26
CA GLY A 168 -3.54 5.69 -4.26
C GLY A 168 -4.86 6.18 -4.86
N MET A 169 -5.65 6.97 -4.13
CA MET A 169 -6.83 7.63 -4.69
C MET A 169 -6.39 8.76 -5.63
N GLN A 170 -5.40 9.54 -5.21
CA GLN A 170 -4.85 10.63 -6.00
C GLN A 170 -4.31 10.13 -7.35
N THR A 171 -3.54 9.05 -7.37
CA THR A 171 -2.98 8.48 -8.61
C THR A 171 -4.07 7.97 -9.55
N ALA A 172 -5.16 7.42 -9.03
CA ALA A 172 -6.32 7.01 -9.83
C ALA A 172 -7.04 8.21 -10.46
N VAL A 173 -7.18 9.33 -9.74
CA VAL A 173 -7.75 10.57 -10.28
C VAL A 173 -6.87 11.13 -11.39
N ILE A 174 -5.55 11.20 -11.16
CA ILE A 174 -4.58 11.65 -12.16
C ILE A 174 -4.67 10.77 -13.42
N GLU A 175 -4.66 9.44 -13.25
CA GLU A 175 -4.78 8.49 -14.36
C GLU A 175 -6.04 8.75 -15.19
N PHE A 176 -7.18 8.93 -14.53
CA PHE A 176 -8.46 9.14 -15.21
C PHE A 176 -8.48 10.47 -15.96
N CYS A 177 -7.96 11.54 -15.37
CA CYS A 177 -7.81 12.83 -16.03
C CYS A 177 -6.94 12.73 -17.28
N ARG A 178 -5.81 12.02 -17.21
CA ARG A 178 -4.89 11.84 -18.35
C ARG A 178 -5.52 11.01 -19.46
N ASN A 179 -6.10 9.87 -19.14
CA ASN A 179 -6.47 8.85 -20.13
C ASN A 179 -7.93 8.88 -20.58
N VAL A 180 -8.84 9.43 -19.77
CA VAL A 180 -10.28 9.45 -20.08
C VAL A 180 -10.78 10.86 -20.38
N ILE A 181 -10.35 11.85 -19.60
CA ILE A 181 -10.75 13.25 -19.81
C ILE A 181 -9.93 13.91 -20.94
N GLY A 182 -8.71 13.42 -21.19
CA GLY A 182 -7.82 13.96 -22.22
C GLY A 182 -6.97 15.15 -21.73
N MET A 183 -6.60 15.15 -20.44
CA MET A 183 -5.70 16.12 -19.83
C MET A 183 -4.32 15.47 -19.57
N PRO A 184 -3.45 15.34 -20.59
CA PRO A 184 -2.21 14.55 -20.48
C PRO A 184 -1.27 15.05 -19.39
N GLU A 185 -1.28 16.35 -19.12
CA GLU A 185 -0.43 17.01 -18.12
C GLU A 185 -1.06 17.03 -16.73
N ALA A 186 -2.21 16.38 -16.52
CA ALA A 186 -2.90 16.38 -15.24
C ALA A 186 -2.00 15.84 -14.12
N HIS A 187 -1.90 16.60 -13.03
CA HIS A 187 -1.09 16.22 -11.87
C HIS A 187 -1.62 16.81 -10.56
N SER A 188 -1.08 16.34 -9.44
CA SER A 188 -1.16 16.99 -8.13
C SER A 188 -0.18 18.16 -8.02
N THR A 189 -0.64 19.27 -7.46
CA THR A 189 0.21 20.43 -7.15
C THR A 189 1.23 20.14 -6.05
N GLU A 190 1.04 19.10 -5.23
CA GLU A 190 2.03 18.68 -4.23
C GLU A 190 3.33 18.18 -4.89
N MET A 191 3.21 17.50 -6.03
CA MET A 191 4.31 16.85 -6.73
C MET A 191 4.74 17.61 -7.99
N HIS A 192 3.82 18.30 -8.67
CA HIS A 192 4.13 19.10 -9.84
C HIS A 192 3.40 20.43 -9.76
N GLN A 193 4.01 21.42 -9.11
CA GLN A 193 3.41 22.75 -8.90
C GLN A 193 3.13 23.50 -10.21
N ALA A 194 3.92 23.25 -11.26
CA ALA A 194 3.81 23.92 -12.54
C ALA A 194 2.84 23.24 -13.53
N THR A 195 2.11 22.19 -13.10
CA THR A 195 1.15 21.50 -13.99
C THR A 195 0.10 22.50 -14.52
N PRO A 196 -0.13 22.55 -15.85
CA PRO A 196 -1.19 23.36 -16.42
C PRO A 196 -2.58 22.80 -16.11
N ASN A 197 -2.68 21.56 -15.61
CA ASN A 197 -3.93 20.88 -15.30
C ASN A 197 -3.91 20.33 -13.86
N PRO A 198 -4.03 21.19 -12.83
CA PRO A 198 -4.00 20.77 -11.44
C PRO A 198 -5.31 20.05 -11.06
N CYS A 199 -5.31 18.72 -11.15
CA CYS A 199 -6.47 17.89 -10.80
C CYS A 199 -6.56 17.60 -9.29
N ILE A 200 -5.45 17.72 -8.57
CA ILE A 200 -5.38 17.61 -7.12
C ILE A 200 -4.63 18.82 -6.60
N VAL A 201 -5.24 19.53 -5.66
CA VAL A 201 -4.72 20.79 -5.13
C VAL A 201 -4.51 20.70 -3.62
N PHE A 202 -3.48 21.37 -3.13
CA PHE A 202 -3.31 21.57 -1.70
C PHE A 202 -4.38 22.53 -1.18
N MET A 203 -5.26 22.03 -0.31
CA MET A 203 -6.32 22.81 0.32
C MET A 203 -6.30 22.54 1.83
N PRO A 204 -5.60 23.36 2.63
CA PRO A 204 -5.52 23.17 4.07
C PRO A 204 -6.86 23.50 4.74
N GLU A 205 -7.12 22.91 5.91
CA GLU A 205 -8.25 23.32 6.72
C GLU A 205 -7.98 24.69 7.36
N GLY A 206 -8.95 25.59 7.25
CA GLY A 206 -8.93 26.86 7.97
C GLY A 206 -9.40 26.64 9.40
N SER A 207 -8.51 26.80 10.38
CA SER A 207 -8.89 26.79 11.79
C SER A 207 -9.07 28.22 12.29
N THR A 208 -10.15 28.48 13.04
CA THR A 208 -10.35 29.76 13.74
C THR A 208 -9.49 29.87 15.00
N THR A 209 -8.91 28.77 15.47
CA THR A 209 -8.09 28.71 16.71
C THR A 209 -6.61 28.52 16.43
N HIS A 210 -6.24 27.94 15.29
CA HIS A 210 -4.85 27.76 14.87
C HIS A 210 -4.57 28.54 13.57
N MET A 211 -3.73 29.56 13.66
CA MET A 211 -3.29 30.32 12.50
C MET A 211 -2.30 29.48 11.67
N GLY A 212 -2.60 29.26 10.40
CA GLY A 212 -1.80 28.43 9.48
C GLY A 212 -2.63 27.32 8.85
N GLY A 213 -2.06 26.58 7.90
CA GLY A 213 -2.72 25.41 7.32
C GLY A 213 -2.54 24.19 8.21
N THR A 214 -3.63 23.63 8.73
CA THR A 214 -3.58 22.37 9.49
C THR A 214 -3.77 21.16 8.57
N MET A 215 -3.11 20.04 8.89
CA MET A 215 -3.41 18.77 8.21
C MET A 215 -4.84 18.34 8.52
N ARG A 216 -5.53 17.81 7.51
CA ARG A 216 -6.80 17.14 7.68
C ARG A 216 -6.56 15.78 8.35
N LEU A 217 -7.03 15.63 9.58
CA LEU A 217 -6.83 14.47 10.45
C LEU A 217 -8.16 13.86 10.87
#